data_AF-D3CR36-F1
#
_entry.id   AF-D3CR36-F1
#
_cell.length_a   1.000
_cell.length_b   1.000
_cell.length_c   1.000
_cell.angle_alpha   90.00
_cell.angle_beta   90.00
_cell.angle_gamma   90.00
#
_symmetry.space_group_name_H-M   'P 1'
#
loop_
_entity.id
_entity.type
_entity.pdbx_description
1 polymer ?
#
loop_
_entity_poly.entity_id
_entity_poly.type
_entity_poly.pdbx_seq_one_letter_code
_entity_poly.pdbx_strand_id
1 'polypeptide(L)'
;MLGPLLPVAGRGRPAGCRRRLIDGIRWRIRTGAPWRDLPAEYGPWQTVYGLFRRWQREGVWARIVTRLQARADAAGLIVWDVNVDSTVCRAHQHAAGARRDGDTQKEHPAA
;
A
#
# COMPACT_ATOMS: atom_id res chain seq x y z
N MET A 1 20.01 -1.55 -6.15
CA MET A 1 19.46 -2.66 -5.35
C MET A 1 18.12 -3.24 -5.84
N LEU A 2 17.22 -2.52 -6.54
CA LEU A 2 15.90 -3.08 -6.94
C LEU A 2 15.88 -3.95 -8.21
N GLY A 3 16.91 -3.88 -9.06
CA GLY A 3 16.96 -4.55 -10.38
C GLY A 3 16.51 -6.02 -10.41
N PRO A 4 17.05 -6.91 -9.55
CA PRO A 4 16.72 -8.35 -9.60
C PRO A 4 15.37 -8.73 -8.96
N LEU A 5 14.65 -7.77 -8.36
CA LEU A 5 13.34 -8.03 -7.74
C LEU A 5 12.16 -7.66 -8.62
N LEU A 6 12.42 -7.00 -9.74
CA LEU A 6 11.37 -6.60 -10.67
C LEU A 6 10.99 -7.82 -11.52
N PRO A 7 9.67 -8.05 -11.76
CA PRO A 7 9.27 -9.07 -12.71
C PRO A 7 9.94 -8.78 -14.06
N VAL A 8 10.49 -9.83 -14.68
CA VAL A 8 11.10 -9.74 -16.00
C VAL A 8 10.02 -9.31 -17.00
N ALA A 9 10.33 -8.33 -17.85
CA ALA A 9 9.39 -7.88 -18.86
C ALA A 9 9.23 -8.99 -19.93
N GLY A 10 8.09 -9.70 -19.92
CA GLY A 10 7.62 -10.37 -21.14
C GLY A 10 7.38 -9.32 -22.24
N ARG A 11 7.45 -9.74 -23.52
CA ARG A 11 7.39 -8.91 -24.75
C ARG A 11 6.62 -7.61 -24.54
N GLY A 12 7.34 -6.53 -24.23
CA GLY A 12 6.77 -5.28 -23.74
C GLY A 12 7.84 -4.25 -23.38
N ARG A 13 7.37 -3.05 -22.99
CA ARG A 13 8.17 -1.82 -22.81
C ARG A 13 9.52 -2.06 -22.12
N PRO A 14 10.64 -1.46 -22.62
CA PRO A 14 11.99 -1.72 -22.14
C PRO A 14 12.14 -1.63 -20.61
N ALA A 15 12.99 -2.47 -20.02
CA ALA A 15 13.21 -2.54 -18.58
C ALA A 15 13.61 -1.18 -17.94
N GLY A 16 14.34 -0.34 -18.67
CA GLY A 16 14.69 1.02 -18.24
C GLY A 16 13.48 1.94 -18.03
N CYS A 17 12.41 1.79 -18.84
CA CYS A 17 11.16 2.51 -18.62
C CYS A 17 10.46 2.07 -17.34
N ARG A 18 10.57 0.78 -16.95
CA ARG A 18 9.92 0.25 -15.74
C ARG A 18 10.53 0.82 -14.47
N ARG A 19 11.87 0.95 -14.43
CA ARG A 19 12.56 1.54 -13.27
C ARG A 19 12.15 3.00 -13.03
N ARG A 20 12.08 3.80 -14.10
CA ARG A 20 11.61 5.19 -14.05
C ARG A 20 10.20 5.32 -13.47
N LEU A 21 9.27 4.45 -13.88
CA LEU A 21 7.90 4.46 -13.33
C LEU A 21 7.89 4.10 -11.83
N ILE A 22 8.72 3.15 -11.41
CA ILE A 22 8.84 2.76 -10.00
C ILE A 22 9.46 3.89 -9.18
N ASP A 23 10.44 4.60 -9.71
CA ASP A 23 11.02 5.78 -9.06
C ASP A 23 9.97 6.89 -8.89
N GLY A 24 9.07 7.07 -9.86
CA GLY A 24 7.91 7.96 -9.73
C GLY A 24 6.94 7.54 -8.63
N ILE A 25 6.65 6.24 -8.51
CA ILE A 25 5.83 5.70 -7.41
C ILE A 25 6.50 5.97 -6.07
N ARG A 26 7.82 5.74 -5.96
CA ARG A 26 8.60 6.00 -4.75
C ARG A 26 8.58 7.49 -4.39
N TRP A 27 8.74 8.38 -5.36
CA TRP A 27 8.67 9.82 -5.15
C TRP A 27 7.30 10.22 -4.60
N ARG A 28 6.21 9.70 -5.17
CA ARG A 28 4.84 10.00 -4.73
C ARG A 28 4.59 9.51 -3.31
N ILE A 29 5.01 8.29 -2.98
CA ILE A 29 4.82 7.73 -1.63
C ILE A 29 5.59 8.56 -0.58
N ARG A 30 6.82 8.97 -0.90
CA ARG A 30 7.65 9.79 0.00
C ARG A 30 7.10 11.19 0.21
N THR A 31 6.55 11.82 -0.81
CA THR A 31 6.09 13.22 -0.75
C THR A 31 4.63 13.37 -0.34
N GLY A 32 3.81 12.34 -0.53
CA GLY A 32 2.36 12.40 -0.31
C GLY A 32 1.61 13.24 -1.35
N ALA A 33 2.31 13.77 -2.37
CA ALA A 33 1.72 14.65 -3.37
C ALA A 33 0.58 13.97 -4.16
N PRO A 34 -0.40 14.75 -4.66
CA PRO A 34 -1.37 14.26 -5.62
C PRO A 34 -0.70 13.60 -6.82
N TRP A 35 -1.31 12.54 -7.36
CA TRP A 35 -0.76 11.84 -8.53
C TRP A 35 -0.55 12.77 -9.74
N ARG A 36 -1.42 13.77 -9.90
CA ARG A 36 -1.34 14.75 -11.00
C ARG A 36 -0.11 15.65 -10.94
N ASP A 37 0.50 15.78 -9.76
CA ASP A 37 1.65 16.64 -9.52
C ASP A 37 2.98 15.89 -9.65
N LEU A 38 2.93 14.66 -10.18
CA LEU A 38 4.12 13.86 -10.40
C LEU A 38 5.07 14.55 -11.39
N PRO A 39 6.37 14.69 -11.06
CA PRO A 39 7.35 15.25 -11.98
C PRO A 39 7.41 14.51 -13.31
N ALA A 40 7.47 15.27 -14.41
CA ALA A 40 7.43 14.74 -15.77
C ALA A 40 8.62 13.81 -16.09
N GLU A 41 9.74 13.94 -15.37
CA GLU A 41 10.91 13.05 -15.47
C GLU A 41 10.57 11.57 -15.22
N TYR A 42 9.52 11.27 -14.44
CA TYR A 42 9.06 9.91 -14.18
C TYR A 42 8.10 9.37 -15.25
N GLY A 43 7.66 10.22 -16.18
CA GLY A 43 6.68 9.93 -17.22
C GLY A 43 5.24 10.29 -16.85
N PRO A 44 4.26 9.98 -17.72
CA PRO A 44 2.88 10.39 -17.52
C PRO A 44 2.29 9.79 -16.25
N TRP A 45 1.69 10.63 -15.40
CA TRP A 45 1.18 10.19 -14.10
C TRP A 45 0.14 9.07 -14.20
N GLN A 46 -0.67 9.02 -15.27
CA GLN A 46 -1.64 7.95 -15.51
C GLN A 46 -0.96 6.59 -15.69
N THR A 47 0.22 6.57 -16.34
CA THR A 47 1.00 5.34 -16.54
C THR A 47 1.60 4.87 -15.21
N VAL A 48 2.13 5.80 -14.43
CA VAL A 48 2.71 5.54 -13.11
C VAL A 48 1.64 5.02 -12.14
N TYR A 49 0.50 5.70 -12.08
CA TYR A 49 -0.67 5.27 -11.31
C TYR A 49 -1.21 3.92 -11.80
N GLY A 50 -1.31 3.72 -13.12
CA GLY A 50 -1.78 2.48 -13.72
C GLY A 50 -0.91 1.27 -13.36
N LEU A 51 0.41 1.46 -13.34
CA LEU A 51 1.36 0.45 -12.86
C LEU A 51 1.15 0.18 -11.37
N PHE A 52 1.12 1.23 -10.54
CA PHE A 52 0.90 1.13 -9.10
C PHE A 52 -0.36 0.34 -8.78
N ARG A 53 -1.49 0.74 -9.37
CA ARG A 53 -2.81 0.14 -9.15
C ARG A 53 -2.85 -1.32 -9.59
N ARG A 54 -2.26 -1.64 -10.74
CA ARG A 54 -2.17 -3.02 -11.23
C ARG A 54 -1.40 -3.90 -10.26
N TRP A 55 -0.22 -3.46 -9.85
CA TRP A 55 0.63 -4.19 -8.91
C TRP A 55 0.02 -4.31 -7.51
N GLN A 56 -0.76 -3.33 -7.09
CA GLN A 56 -1.55 -3.42 -5.86
C GLN A 56 -2.59 -4.54 -5.96
N ARG A 57 -3.35 -4.60 -7.06
CA ARG A 57 -4.37 -5.66 -7.27
C ARG A 57 -3.76 -7.05 -7.44
N GLU A 58 -2.60 -7.14 -8.06
CA GLU A 58 -1.86 -8.39 -8.28
C GLU A 58 -0.99 -8.82 -7.08
N GLY A 59 -1.03 -8.09 -5.96
CA GLY A 59 -0.23 -8.37 -4.77
C GLY A 59 1.29 -8.32 -5.01
N VAL A 60 1.74 -7.63 -6.06
CA VAL A 60 3.17 -7.51 -6.41
C VAL A 60 3.91 -6.73 -5.33
N TRP A 61 3.31 -5.66 -4.80
CA TRP A 61 3.92 -4.86 -3.73
C TRP A 61 4.17 -5.67 -2.47
N ALA A 62 3.18 -6.46 -2.03
CA ALA A 62 3.33 -7.36 -0.89
C ALA A 62 4.50 -8.33 -1.11
N ARG A 63 4.55 -9.00 -2.27
CA ARG A 63 5.66 -9.90 -2.61
C ARG A 63 7.03 -9.23 -2.62
N ILE A 64 7.13 -8.00 -3.11
CA ILE A 64 8.39 -7.23 -3.10
C ILE A 64 8.82 -6.94 -1.66
N VAL A 65 7.89 -6.47 -0.81
CA VAL A 65 8.17 -6.17 0.60
C VAL A 65 8.62 -7.43 1.35
N THR A 66 7.87 -8.53 1.23
CA THR A 66 8.25 -9.80 1.87
C THR A 66 9.64 -10.27 1.46
N ARG A 67 10.00 -10.18 0.17
CA ARG A 67 11.34 -10.55 -0.30
C ARG A 67 12.44 -9.61 0.19
N LEU A 68 12.15 -8.32 0.32
CA LEU A 68 13.10 -7.35 0.87
C LEU A 68 13.32 -7.58 2.36
N GLN A 69 12.24 -7.82 3.12
CA GLN A 69 12.31 -8.16 4.53
C GLN A 69 13.10 -9.44 4.75
N ALA A 70 12.82 -10.52 4.01
CA ALA A 70 13.57 -11.78 4.13
C ALA A 70 15.08 -11.60 3.87
N ARG A 71 15.46 -10.74 2.92
CA ARG A 71 16.87 -10.41 2.67
C ARG A 71 17.49 -9.56 3.76
N ALA A 72 16.75 -8.60 4.29
CA ALA A 72 17.21 -7.75 5.37
C ALA A 72 17.37 -8.53 6.68
N ASP A 73 16.43 -9.44 6.96
CA ASP A 73 16.44 -10.37 8.09
C ASP A 73 17.66 -11.30 8.03
N ALA A 74 17.88 -11.95 6.88
CA ALA A 74 19.06 -12.79 6.65
C ALA A 74 20.39 -12.02 6.76
N ALA A 75 20.38 -10.70 6.54
CA ALA A 75 21.53 -9.83 6.69
C ALA A 75 21.64 -9.17 8.08
N GLY A 76 20.71 -9.47 9.01
CA GLY A 76 20.66 -8.86 10.35
C GLY A 76 20.37 -7.35 10.34
N LEU A 77 19.76 -6.82 9.27
CA LEU A 77 19.48 -5.39 9.09
C LEU A 77 18.13 -4.95 9.68
N ILE A 78 17.27 -5.89 10.05
CA ILE A 78 15.97 -5.64 10.67
C ILE A 78 15.76 -6.56 11.87
N VAL A 79 14.94 -6.10 12.81
CA VAL A 79 14.39 -6.86 13.92
C VAL A 79 12.87 -6.87 13.81
N TRP A 80 12.22 -7.93 14.29
CA TRP A 80 10.76 -8.10 14.19
C TRP A 80 10.02 -7.58 15.42
N ASP A 81 10.33 -6.35 15.82
CA ASP A 81 9.64 -5.69 16.93
C ASP A 81 8.23 -5.26 16.48
N VAL A 82 7.24 -5.58 17.32
CA VAL A 82 5.84 -5.20 17.07
C VAL A 82 5.59 -3.82 17.65
N ASN A 83 5.25 -2.85 16.80
CA ASN A 83 4.76 -1.55 17.24
C ASN A 83 3.23 -1.62 17.41
N VAL A 84 2.74 -1.37 18.63
CA VAL A 84 1.32 -1.37 18.95
C VAL A 84 0.85 0.08 19.10
N ASP A 85 0.20 0.60 18.08
CA ASP A 85 -0.46 1.91 18.14
C ASP A 85 -1.94 1.72 18.48
N SER A 86 -2.43 2.46 19.48
CA SER A 86 -3.87 2.57 19.75
C SER A 86 -4.43 3.84 19.13
N THR A 87 -5.64 3.75 18.56
CA THR A 87 -6.40 4.93 18.09
C THR A 87 -7.72 4.99 18.84
N VAL A 88 -8.03 6.14 19.44
CA VAL A 88 -9.29 6.37 20.15
C VAL A 88 -10.18 7.25 19.29
N CYS A 89 -11.21 6.66 18.69
CA CYS A 89 -12.28 7.40 18.02
C CYS A 89 -13.39 7.69 19.03
N ARG A 90 -13.60 8.96 19.39
CA ARG A 90 -14.77 9.33 20.21
C ARG A 90 -16.04 9.20 19.38
N ALA A 91 -17.00 8.43 19.88
CA ALA A 91 -18.33 8.37 19.29
C ALA A 91 -19.08 9.69 19.54
N HIS A 92 -19.98 10.04 18.63
CA HIS A 92 -20.90 11.17 18.80
C HIS A 92 -21.75 10.94 20.05
N GLN A 93 -22.14 11.99 20.78
CA GLN A 93 -22.96 11.88 22.00
C GLN A 93 -24.29 11.14 21.80
N HIS A 94 -24.85 11.16 20.57
CA HIS A 94 -26.05 10.41 20.19
C HIS A 94 -25.80 8.91 19.89
N ALA A 95 -24.55 8.45 19.91
CA ALA A 95 -24.24 7.03 19.87
C ALA A 95 -24.43 6.35 21.24
N ALA A 96 -24.66 7.13 22.30
CA ALA A 96 -25.05 6.61 23.60
C ALA A 96 -26.46 6.01 23.50
N GLY A 97 -26.57 4.68 23.65
CA GLY A 97 -27.85 3.97 23.60
C GLY A 97 -27.80 2.61 22.92
N ALA A 98 -26.68 2.23 22.28
CA ALA A 98 -26.52 0.88 21.77
C ALA A 98 -26.67 -0.15 22.91
N ARG A 99 -27.58 -1.11 22.70
CA ARG A 99 -27.84 -2.20 23.66
C ARG A 99 -26.57 -3.03 23.87
N ARG A 100 -26.36 -3.51 25.10
CA ARG A 100 -25.16 -4.27 25.50
C ARG A 100 -25.23 -5.76 25.15
N ASP A 101 -26.42 -6.27 24.83
CA ASP A 101 -26.71 -7.69 24.57
C ASP A 101 -27.21 -7.87 23.12
N GLY A 102 -26.36 -7.55 22.13
CA GLY A 102 -26.73 -7.63 20.71
C GLY A 102 -27.00 -9.07 20.21
N ASP A 103 -26.48 -10.07 20.93
CA ASP A 103 -26.65 -11.49 20.68
C ASP A 103 -28.04 -12.04 21.02
N THR A 104 -28.78 -11.37 21.91
CA THR A 104 -30.19 -11.71 22.23
C THR A 104 -31.21 -10.98 21.35
N GLN A 105 -30.75 -10.28 20.31
CA GLN A 105 -31.60 -9.50 19.41
C GLN A 105 -32.41 -10.41 18.47
N LYS A 106 -33.69 -10.63 18.80
CA LYS A 106 -34.64 -11.39 17.96
C LYS A 106 -35.17 -10.62 16.75
N GLU A 107 -35.17 -9.28 16.78
CA GLU A 107 -35.72 -8.43 15.71
C GLU A 107 -34.78 -7.28 15.33
N HIS A 108 -34.78 -6.94 14.03
CA HIS A 108 -33.93 -5.91 13.44
C HIS A 108 -34.30 -4.51 13.98
N PRO A 109 -33.35 -3.61 14.29
CA PRO A 109 -33.67 -2.34 14.90
C PRO A 109 -34.03 -1.34 13.79
N ALA A 110 -35.27 -1.41 13.31
CA ALA A 110 -35.93 -0.36 12.52
C ALA A 110 -37.43 -0.67 12.35
N ALA A 111 -38.24 -0.04 13.20
CA ALA A 111 -39.61 0.39 12.91
C ALA A 111 -39.76 1.80 13.51
#